data_AF-R5GP32-F1
#
_entry.id   AF-R5GP32-F1
#
_cell.length_a   1.000
_cell.length_b   1.000
_cell.length_c   1.000
_cell.angle_alpha   90.00
_cell.angle_beta   90.00
_cell.angle_gamma   90.00
#
_symmetry.space_group_name_H-M   'P 1'
#
loop_
_entity.id
_entity.type
_entity.pdbx_description
1 polymer ?
#
loop_
_entity_poly.entity_id
_entity_poly.type
_entity_poly.pdbx_seq_one_letter_code
_entity_poly.pdbx_strand_id
1 'polypeptide(L)'
;MEFLYVFSLMFLSIFGLTMLIKTAVCALLSRGLHRHDVYVRSGEDIGGFVEHMRRSPLVARVVVLSAGNEYDEEAQRLAEKYGNVFFVKTER
;
A
#
# COMPACT_ATOMS: atom_id res chain seq x y z
N MET A 1 -38.22 -8.32 35.52
CA MET A 1 -38.18 -7.87 34.12
C MET A 1 -37.24 -6.68 33.91
N GLU A 2 -37.18 -5.70 34.81
CA GLU A 2 -36.31 -4.51 34.65
C GLU A 2 -34.81 -4.81 34.67
N PHE A 3 -34.35 -5.76 35.50
CA PHE A 3 -32.94 -6.14 35.56
C PHE A 3 -32.40 -6.64 34.21
N LEU A 4 -33.16 -7.47 33.51
CA LEU A 4 -32.76 -8.01 32.21
C LEU A 4 -32.65 -6.89 31.16
N TYR A 5 -33.55 -5.90 31.24
CA TYR A 5 -33.55 -4.75 30.35
C TYR A 5 -32.32 -3.85 30.57
N VAL A 6 -32.04 -3.51 31.84
CA VAL A 6 -30.85 -2.73 32.22
C VAL A 6 -29.57 -3.48 31.85
N PHE A 7 -29.51 -4.78 32.15
CA PHE A 7 -28.37 -5.62 31.79
C PHE A 7 -28.15 -5.67 30.28
N SER A 8 -29.22 -5.80 29.49
CA SER A 8 -29.12 -5.83 28.03
C SER A 8 -28.68 -4.49 27.46
N LEU A 9 -29.13 -3.36 28.02
CA LEU A 9 -28.68 -2.01 27.65
C LEU A 9 -27.21 -1.76 28.00
N MET A 10 -26.78 -2.20 29.18
CA MET A 10 -25.36 -2.10 29.58
C MET A 10 -24.48 -2.97 28.68
N PHE A 11 -24.91 -4.20 28.38
CA PHE A 11 -24.19 -5.08 27.48
C PHE A 11 -24.10 -4.50 26.06
N LEU A 12 -25.23 -4.03 25.51
CA LEU A 12 -25.27 -3.45 24.17
C LEU A 12 -24.41 -2.18 24.06
N SER A 13 -24.38 -1.34 25.10
CA SER A 13 -23.57 -0.12 25.09
C SER A 13 -22.07 -0.41 25.16
N ILE A 14 -21.63 -1.33 26.04
CA ILE A 14 -20.22 -1.71 26.14
C ILE A 14 -19.77 -2.47 24.90
N PHE A 15 -20.58 -3.40 24.40
CA PHE A 15 -20.28 -4.17 23.20
C PHE A 15 -20.26 -3.26 21.96
N GLY A 16 -21.23 -2.35 21.84
CA GLY A 16 -21.27 -1.36 20.77
C GLY A 16 -20.06 -0.44 20.78
N LEU A 17 -19.68 0.09 21.95
CA LEU A 17 -18.52 0.95 22.10
C LEU A 17 -17.21 0.24 21.77
N THR A 18 -17.04 -1.01 22.23
CA THR A 18 -15.83 -1.80 21.95
C THR A 18 -15.71 -2.14 20.47
N MET A 19 -16.80 -2.48 19.81
CA MET A 19 -16.82 -2.66 18.34
C MET A 19 -16.51 -1.36 17.60
N LEU A 20 -17.05 -0.21 18.06
CA LEU A 20 -16.78 1.09 17.48
C LEU A 20 -15.30 1.49 17.60
N ILE A 21 -14.69 1.26 18.78
CA ILE A 21 -13.26 1.53 18.99
C ILE A 21 -12.42 0.62 18.10
N LYS A 22 -12.77 -0.67 18.03
CA LYS A 22 -12.05 -1.63 17.18
C LYS A 22 -12.10 -1.24 15.70
N THR A 23 -13.26 -0.83 15.19
CA THR A 23 -13.39 -0.39 13.78
C THR A 23 -12.66 0.93 13.54
N ALA A 24 -12.74 1.89 14.48
CA ALA A 24 -12.02 3.16 14.38
C ALA A 24 -10.49 2.97 14.36
N VAL A 25 -9.95 2.13 15.25
CA VAL A 25 -8.51 1.81 15.29
C VAL A 25 -8.10 1.07 14.01
N CYS A 26 -8.91 0.11 13.56
CA CYS A 26 -8.62 -0.62 12.32
C CYS A 26 -8.61 0.32 11.11
N ALA A 27 -9.56 1.26 11.03
CA ALA A 27 -9.64 2.28 9.98
C ALA A 27 -8.47 3.28 10.03
N LEU A 28 -8.05 3.69 11.22
CA LEU A 28 -6.90 4.57 11.42
C LEU A 28 -5.60 3.89 10.99
N LEU A 29 -5.39 2.64 11.40
CA LEU A 29 -4.20 1.86 11.03
C LEU A 29 -4.16 1.54 9.53
N SER A 30 -5.29 1.19 8.93
CA SER A 30 -5.36 0.90 7.49
C SER A 30 -5.18 2.15 6.61
N ARG A 31 -5.57 3.35 7.09
CA ARG A 31 -5.24 4.62 6.43
C ARG A 31 -3.77 5.02 6.60
N GLY A 32 -3.17 4.79 7.78
CA GLY A 32 -1.76 5.09 8.03
C GLY A 32 -0.78 4.17 7.31
N LEU A 33 -1.22 2.97 6.94
CA LEU A 33 -0.42 1.97 6.23
C LEU A 33 -0.73 1.89 4.73
N HIS A 34 -1.30 2.95 4.15
CA HIS A 34 -1.48 3.00 2.70
C HIS A 34 -0.11 3.21 2.04
N ARG A 35 0.54 2.09 1.74
CA ARG A 35 1.74 2.09 0.93
C ARG A 35 1.35 2.52 -0.48
N HIS A 36 2.00 3.55 -1.00
CA HIS A 36 1.69 4.10 -2.32
C HIS A 36 2.39 3.30 -3.42
N ASP A 37 1.70 3.14 -4.54
CA ASP A 37 2.30 2.62 -5.78
C ASP A 37 2.94 3.80 -6.53
N VAL A 38 4.25 3.70 -6.79
CA VAL A 38 5.01 4.75 -7.47
C VAL A 38 5.16 4.38 -8.94
N TYR A 39 4.64 5.21 -9.84
CA TYR A 39 4.77 5.05 -11.28
C TYR A 39 5.92 5.91 -11.80
N VAL A 40 6.86 5.29 -12.48
CA VAL A 40 8.08 5.94 -13.01
C VAL A 40 8.18 5.63 -14.48
N ARG A 41 8.56 6.61 -15.29
CA ARG A 41 8.86 6.37 -16.71
C ARG A 41 10.33 5.99 -16.86
N SER A 42 10.61 5.06 -17.77
CA SER A 42 11.97 4.64 -18.09
C SER A 42 12.84 5.82 -18.59
N GLY A 43 14.01 6.05 -17.97
CA GLY A 43 14.97 7.13 -18.26
C GLY A 43 16.38 6.82 -17.72
N GLU A 44 17.28 7.80 -17.80
CA GLU A 44 18.73 7.61 -17.62
C GLU A 44 19.18 7.29 -16.16
N ASP A 45 18.32 7.45 -15.17
CA ASP A 45 18.68 7.33 -13.73
C ASP A 45 17.71 6.45 -12.91
N ILE A 46 17.05 5.47 -13.55
CA ILE A 46 16.05 4.60 -12.90
C ILE A 46 16.67 3.79 -11.75
N GLY A 47 17.92 3.34 -11.89
CA GLY A 47 18.57 2.47 -10.91
C GLY A 47 18.66 3.10 -9.52
N GLY A 48 19.19 4.33 -9.44
CA GLY A 48 19.30 5.07 -8.18
C GLY A 48 17.94 5.42 -7.60
N PHE A 49 16.97 5.76 -8.44
CA PHE A 49 15.60 6.09 -8.02
C PHE A 49 14.86 4.88 -7.43
N VAL A 50 14.94 3.72 -8.09
CA VAL A 50 14.32 2.47 -7.63
C VAL A 50 14.92 2.01 -6.31
N GLU A 51 16.24 2.14 -6.12
CA GLU A 51 16.88 1.80 -4.85
C GLU A 51 16.44 2.72 -3.71
N HIS A 52 16.30 4.02 -3.96
CA HIS A 52 15.80 4.97 -2.96
C HIS A 52 14.33 4.71 -2.62
N MET A 53 13.47 4.52 -3.62
CA MET A 53 12.04 4.26 -3.42
C MET A 53 11.80 2.92 -2.72
N ARG A 54 12.59 1.89 -3.01
CA ARG A 54 12.50 0.58 -2.34
C ARG A 54 12.83 0.65 -0.85
N ARG A 55 13.76 1.53 -0.43
CA ARG A 55 14.11 1.70 0.99
C ARG A 55 13.03 2.47 1.77
N SER A 56 12.14 3.16 1.08
CA SER A 56 11.08 3.93 1.73
C SER A 56 9.98 3.00 2.28
N PRO A 57 9.64 3.09 3.58
CA PRO A 57 8.57 2.28 4.18
C PRO A 57 7.17 2.66 3.65
N LEU A 58 7.05 3.77 2.93
CA LEU A 58 5.82 4.32 2.37
C LEU A 58 5.51 3.78 0.96
N VAL A 59 6.43 3.06 0.32
CA VAL A 59 6.26 2.56 -1.05
C VAL A 59 5.90 1.08 -1.02
N ALA A 60 4.79 0.71 -1.63
CA ALA A 60 4.34 -0.69 -1.71
C ALA A 60 5.03 -1.39 -2.87
N ARG A 61 4.97 -0.73 -4.02
CA ARG A 61 5.41 -1.24 -5.31
C ARG A 61 5.91 -0.07 -6.14
N VAL A 62 6.95 -0.32 -6.92
CA VAL A 62 7.43 0.61 -7.95
C VAL A 62 7.05 0.02 -9.30
N VAL A 63 6.32 0.77 -10.11
CA VAL A 63 5.93 0.38 -11.47
C VAL A 63 6.72 1.23 -12.45
N VAL A 64 7.58 0.59 -13.23
CA VAL A 64 8.35 1.25 -14.30
C VAL A 64 7.61 1.07 -15.62
N LEU A 65 7.25 2.20 -16.24
CA LEU A 65 6.58 2.28 -17.54
C LEU A 65 7.65 2.37 -18.64
N SER A 66 7.56 1.45 -19.61
CA SER A 66 8.40 1.44 -20.80
C SER A 66 8.31 2.77 -21.56
N ALA A 67 9.47 3.33 -21.91
CA ALA A 67 9.56 4.52 -22.74
C ALA A 67 9.85 4.22 -24.22
N GLY A 68 10.15 2.95 -24.55
CA GLY A 68 10.60 2.54 -25.88
C GLY A 68 12.08 2.85 -26.13
N ASN A 69 12.86 3.03 -25.07
CA ASN A 69 14.27 3.41 -25.12
C ASN A 69 15.17 2.26 -24.61
N GLU A 70 16.48 2.42 -24.79
CA GLU A 70 17.53 1.47 -24.33
C GLU A 70 17.45 1.16 -22.82
N TYR A 71 16.95 2.12 -22.03
CA TYR A 71 16.74 1.99 -20.59
C TYR A 71 15.64 0.99 -20.18
N ASP A 72 14.83 0.51 -21.13
CA ASP A 72 13.81 -0.51 -20.87
C ASP A 72 14.45 -1.86 -20.50
N GLU A 73 15.63 -2.18 -21.05
CA GLU A 73 16.37 -3.39 -20.68
C GLU A 73 16.88 -3.31 -19.24
N GLU A 74 17.36 -2.14 -18.81
CA GLU A 74 17.79 -1.91 -17.44
C GLU A 74 16.62 -1.96 -16.46
N ALA A 75 15.49 -1.35 -16.82
CA ALA A 75 14.25 -1.41 -16.05
C ALA A 75 13.75 -2.84 -15.87
N GLN A 76 13.84 -3.68 -16.92
CA GLN A 76 13.46 -5.08 -16.86
C GLN A 76 14.40 -5.89 -15.95
N ARG A 77 15.71 -5.67 -16.04
CA ARG A 77 16.69 -6.29 -15.12
C ARG A 77 16.42 -5.91 -13.67
N LEU A 78 16.04 -4.66 -13.40
CA LEU A 78 15.69 -4.20 -12.06
C LEU A 78 14.39 -4.84 -11.53
N ALA A 79 13.40 -5.06 -12.40
CA ALA A 79 12.17 -5.78 -12.06
C ALA A 79 12.44 -7.26 -11.74
N GLU A 80 13.34 -7.93 -12.46
CA GLU A 80 13.73 -9.31 -12.17
C GLU A 80 14.57 -9.42 -10.88
N LYS A 81 15.43 -8.43 -10.61
CA LYS A 81 16.26 -8.39 -9.41
C LYS A 81 15.44 -8.13 -8.14
N TYR A 82 14.35 -7.35 -8.24
CA TYR A 82 13.58 -6.89 -7.08
C TYR A 82 12.09 -7.25 -7.22
N GLY A 83 11.61 -8.14 -6.35
CA GLY A 83 10.20 -8.60 -6.37
C GLY A 83 9.12 -7.56 -6.05
N ASN A 84 9.50 -6.33 -5.70
CA ASN A 84 8.58 -5.20 -5.49
C ASN A 84 8.62 -4.16 -6.63
N VAL A 85 9.34 -4.45 -7.71
CA VAL A 85 9.45 -3.62 -8.91
C VAL A 85 8.77 -4.34 -10.07
N PHE A 86 7.88 -3.64 -10.77
CA PHE A 86 7.12 -4.19 -11.89
C PHE A 86 7.41 -3.38 -13.13
N PHE A 87 7.75 -4.05 -14.23
CA PHE A 87 7.93 -3.40 -15.52
C PHE A 87 6.66 -3.61 -16.35
N VAL A 88 6.09 -2.51 -16.84
CA VAL A 88 4.91 -2.54 -17.72
C VAL A 88 5.31 -1.98 -19.08
N LYS A 89 5.23 -2.84 -20.09
CA LYS A 89 5.37 -2.43 -21.48
C LYS A 89 4.10 -1.68 -21.88
N THR A 90 4.21 -0.40 -22.19
CA THR A 90 3.11 0.33 -22.83
C THR A 90 3.04 -0.18 -24.26
N GLU A 91 2.17 -1.16 -24.50
CA GLU A 91 1.75 -1.48 -25.85
C GLU A 91 0.90 -0.33 -26.37
N ARG A 92 1.37 0.28 -27.46
CA ARG A 92 0.65 1.29 -28.20
C ARG A 92 -0.14 0.62 -29.32
#